data_AF-A0A831VVJ6-F1
#
_entry.id   AF-A0A831VVJ6-F1
#
_cell.length_a   1.000
_cell.length_b   1.000
_cell.length_c   1.000
_cell.angle_alpha   90.00
_cell.angle_beta   90.00
_cell.angle_gamma   90.00
#
_symmetry.space_group_name_H-M   'P 1'
#
loop_
_entity.id
_entity.type
_entity.pdbx_description
1 polymer ?
#
loop_
_entity_poly.entity_id
_entity_poly.type
_entity_poly.pdbx_seq_one_letter_code
_entity_poly.pdbx_strand_id
1 'polypeptide(L)'
;MSDSGGHLVEGTRTNLLVRTPEGWMTPPVRSLAVAGVLRQWVLERLRAKGEVVVERAVSIEDISGNRCKGFYLLNSVIGVVLVRNFAGQDLPADDGLATIFNPFDLLE
;
A
#
# COMPACT_ATOMS: atom_id res chain seq x y z
N MET A 1 2.34 3.73 11.48
CA MET A 1 2.84 5.03 11.96
C MET A 1 2.13 6.12 11.18
N SER A 2 1.90 7.27 11.82
CA SER A 2 1.29 8.44 11.21
C SER A 2 2.20 9.66 11.33
N ASP A 3 2.02 10.65 10.45
CA ASP A 3 2.66 11.95 10.60
C ASP A 3 1.99 12.81 11.68
N SER A 4 2.50 14.03 11.90
CA SER A 4 1.93 14.99 12.85
C SER A 4 0.53 15.49 12.46
N GLY A 5 0.13 15.32 11.19
CA GLY A 5 -1.20 15.64 10.69
C GLY A 5 -2.19 14.47 10.83
N GLY A 6 -1.76 13.32 11.34
CA GLY A 6 -2.60 12.13 11.51
C GLY A 6 -2.74 11.27 10.24
N HIS A 7 -2.00 11.57 9.17
CA HIS A 7 -2.01 10.73 7.98
C HIS A 7 -1.15 9.49 8.18
N LEU A 8 -1.60 8.34 7.70
CA LEU A 8 -0.83 7.11 7.68
C LEU A 8 0.34 7.24 6.72
N VAL A 9 1.54 6.85 7.18
CA VAL A 9 2.78 6.99 6.41
C VAL A 9 3.36 5.62 6.06
N GLU A 10 3.64 4.80 7.08
CA GLU A 10 4.31 3.52 6.92
C GLU A 10 4.19 2.67 8.20
N GLY A 11 4.53 1.40 8.15
CA GLY A 11 4.77 0.57 9.33
C GLY A 11 6.22 0.71 9.81
N THR A 12 6.56 0.13 10.96
CA THR A 12 7.90 0.27 11.56
C THR A 12 9.03 -0.19 10.64
N ARG A 13 8.77 -1.14 9.73
CA ARG A 13 9.73 -1.70 8.77
C ARG A 13 9.10 -1.99 7.41
N THR A 14 7.98 -1.35 7.10
CA THR A 14 7.18 -1.64 5.91
C THR A 14 6.63 -0.34 5.36
N ASN A 15 6.50 -0.19 4.06
CA ASN A 15 5.66 0.86 3.50
C ASN A 15 4.20 0.38 3.42
N LEU A 16 3.29 1.29 3.06
CA LEU A 16 1.88 0.98 2.90
C LEU A 16 1.37 1.27 1.50
N LEU A 17 0.33 0.53 1.10
CA LEU A 17 -0.40 0.69 -0.16
C LEU A 17 -1.88 0.42 0.09
N VAL A 18 -2.76 1.20 -0.52
CA VAL A 18 -4.21 1.08 -0.39
C VAL A 18 -4.82 0.91 -1.77
N ARG A 19 -5.77 -0.02 -1.90
CA ARG A 19 -6.62 -0.18 -3.08
C ARG A 19 -7.97 0.49 -2.85
N THR A 20 -8.43 1.23 -3.84
CA THR A 20 -9.73 1.89 -3.90
C THR A 20 -10.38 1.64 -5.27
N PRO A 21 -11.70 1.90 -5.44
CA PRO A 21 -12.35 1.85 -6.76
C PRO A 21 -11.66 2.71 -7.81
N GLU A 22 -11.05 3.83 -7.41
CA GLU A 22 -10.42 4.79 -8.31
C GLU A 22 -8.96 4.43 -8.64
N GLY A 23 -8.40 3.40 -8.00
CA GLY A 23 -7.02 2.97 -8.21
C GLY A 23 -6.27 2.71 -6.92
N TRP A 24 -4.94 2.82 -7.01
CA TRP A 24 -4.00 2.58 -5.92
C TRP A 24 -3.49 3.89 -5.35
N MET A 25 -3.23 3.90 -4.05
CA MET A 25 -2.60 5.04 -3.39
C MET A 25 -1.59 4.64 -2.31
N THR A 26 -0.59 5.48 -2.15
CA THR A 26 0.46 5.34 -1.13
C THR A 26 1.00 6.72 -0.75
N PRO A 27 1.54 6.91 0.47
CA PRO A 27 2.17 8.17 0.85
C PRO A 27 3.32 8.57 -0.08
N PRO A 28 3.53 9.87 -0.33
CA PRO A 28 4.62 10.35 -1.18
C PRO A 28 5.98 9.92 -0.65
N VAL A 29 6.93 9.61 -1.54
CA VAL A 29 8.28 9.17 -1.10
C VAL A 29 8.95 10.12 -0.09
N ARG A 30 8.73 11.43 -0.25
CA ARG A 30 9.26 12.47 0.64
C ARG A 30 8.74 12.42 2.08
N SER A 31 7.63 11.71 2.35
CA SER A 31 7.09 11.55 3.71
C SER A 31 7.54 10.27 4.39
N LEU A 32 8.21 9.35 3.67
CA LEU A 32 8.62 8.05 4.21
C LEU A 32 9.96 8.18 4.93
N ALA A 33 10.17 7.44 6.02
CA ALA A 33 11.52 7.30 6.58
C ALA A 33 12.39 6.43 5.66
N VAL A 34 11.79 5.45 4.97
CA VAL A 34 12.48 4.58 4.02
C VAL A 34 11.72 4.52 2.70
N ALA A 35 12.36 4.97 1.62
CA ALA A 35 11.89 4.75 0.26
C ALA A 35 12.08 3.27 -0.13
N GLY A 36 11.10 2.43 0.20
CA GLY A 36 11.25 0.98 0.06
C GLY A 36 11.32 0.51 -1.40
N VAL A 37 12.28 -0.36 -1.67
CA VAL A 37 12.54 -0.95 -3.01
C VAL A 37 11.31 -1.70 -3.53
N LEU A 38 10.72 -2.59 -2.72
CA LEU A 38 9.52 -3.32 -3.14
C LEU A 38 8.34 -2.39 -3.43
N ARG A 39 8.16 -1.31 -2.63
CA ARG A 39 7.12 -0.33 -2.91
C ARG A 39 7.34 0.26 -4.30
N GLN A 40 8.53 0.79 -4.60
CA GLN A 40 8.83 1.38 -5.90
C GLN A 40 8.54 0.39 -7.04
N TRP A 41 9.06 -0.83 -6.94
CA TRP A 41 8.87 -1.89 -7.93
C TRP A 41 7.38 -2.19 -8.17
N VAL A 42 6.57 -2.31 -7.11
CA VAL A 42 5.12 -2.54 -7.21
C VAL A 42 4.42 -1.38 -7.92
N LEU A 43 4.75 -0.13 -7.58
CA LEU A 43 4.12 1.04 -8.23
C LEU A 43 4.45 1.10 -9.73
N GLU A 44 5.68 0.77 -10.11
CA GLU A 44 6.08 0.68 -11.52
C GLU A 44 5.29 -0.41 -12.26
N ARG A 45 5.13 -1.59 -11.65
CA ARG A 45 4.38 -2.69 -12.24
C ARG A 45 2.89 -2.38 -12.39
N LEU A 46 2.30 -1.72 -11.40
CA LEU A 46 0.92 -1.23 -11.45
C LEU A 46 0.72 -0.26 -12.62
N ARG A 47 1.58 0.76 -12.71
CA ARG A 47 1.55 1.74 -13.81
C ARG A 47 1.74 1.07 -15.17
N ALA A 48 2.65 0.11 -15.29
CA ALA A 48 2.88 -0.65 -16.52
C ALA A 48 1.67 -1.49 -16.95
N LYS A 49 0.81 -1.91 -16.01
CA LYS A 49 -0.48 -2.58 -16.29
C LYS A 49 -1.63 -1.61 -16.60
N GLY A 50 -1.36 -0.30 -16.62
CA GLY A 50 -2.38 0.74 -16.86
C GLY A 50 -3.21 1.10 -15.64
N GLU A 51 -2.83 0.64 -14.44
CA GLU A 51 -3.52 1.00 -13.21
C GLU A 51 -3.23 2.45 -12.81
N VAL A 52 -4.25 3.12 -12.26
CA VAL A 52 -4.09 4.46 -11.68
C VAL A 52 -3.37 4.32 -10.34
N VAL A 53 -2.25 5.04 -10.18
CA VAL A 53 -1.45 5.03 -8.96
C VAL A 53 -1.18 6.48 -8.52
N VAL A 54 -1.67 6.86 -7.35
CA VAL A 54 -1.53 8.22 -6.82
C VAL A 54 -0.67 8.23 -5.56
N GLU A 55 0.36 9.06 -5.56
CA GLU A 55 1.18 9.31 -4.38
C GLU A 55 0.64 10.52 -3.62
N ARG A 56 -0.11 10.29 -2.53
CA ARG A 56 -0.73 11.33 -1.70
C ARG A 56 -0.83 10.91 -0.23
N ALA A 57 -1.06 11.86 0.65
CA ALA A 57 -1.34 11.58 2.06
C ALA A 57 -2.53 10.60 2.18
N VAL A 58 -2.41 9.60 3.06
CA VAL A 58 -3.43 8.58 3.30
C VAL A 58 -4.08 8.85 4.65
N SER A 59 -5.36 9.18 4.62
CA SER A 59 -6.16 9.45 5.82
C SER A 59 -6.68 8.15 6.44
N ILE A 60 -7.23 8.24 7.66
CA ILE A 60 -7.96 7.12 8.24
C ILE A 60 -9.24 6.84 7.45
N GLU A 61 -9.94 7.87 6.95
CA GLU A 61 -11.16 7.68 6.15
C GLU A 61 -10.91 6.91 4.85
N ASP A 62 -9.71 6.99 4.28
CA ASP A 62 -9.33 6.23 3.08
C ASP A 62 -9.35 4.71 3.33
N ILE A 63 -9.09 4.27 4.56
CA ILE A 63 -9.04 2.84 4.91
C ILE A 63 -10.26 2.36 5.69
N SER A 64 -10.94 3.22 6.46
CA SER A 64 -12.10 2.86 7.26
C SER A 64 -13.42 2.96 6.50
N GLY A 65 -13.44 3.66 5.36
CA GLY A 65 -14.64 3.83 4.54
C GLY A 65 -14.89 2.70 3.53
N ASN A 66 -16.09 2.72 2.94
CA ASN A 66 -16.55 1.73 1.93
C ASN A 66 -15.72 1.72 0.63
N ARG A 67 -14.86 2.73 0.46
CA ARG A 67 -13.94 2.86 -0.68
C ARG A 67 -12.65 2.10 -0.47
N CYS A 68 -12.29 1.71 0.75
CA CYS A 68 -11.20 0.78 0.94
C CYS A 68 -11.58 -0.56 0.28
N LYS A 69 -10.69 -1.13 -0.51
CA LYS A 69 -10.81 -2.48 -1.08
C LYS A 69 -9.72 -3.40 -0.55
N GLY A 70 -8.57 -2.81 -0.21
CA GLY A 70 -7.51 -3.52 0.48
C GLY A 70 -6.48 -2.57 1.04
N PHE A 71 -5.89 -2.95 2.16
CA PHE A 71 -4.79 -2.23 2.79
C PHE A 71 -3.60 -3.18 2.94
N TYR A 72 -2.43 -2.77 2.47
CA TYR A 72 -1.28 -3.66 2.33
C TYR A 72 -0.04 -3.04 2.96
N LEU A 73 0.77 -3.89 3.59
CA LEU A 73 2.12 -3.57 4.04
C LEU A 73 3.13 -4.24 3.11
N LEU A 74 4.17 -3.51 2.73
CA LEU A 74 5.19 -4.00 1.80
C LEU A 74 6.59 -3.81 2.35
N ASN A 75 7.42 -4.84 2.25
CA ASN A 75 8.89 -4.69 2.25
C ASN A 75 9.53 -5.88 1.51
N SER A 76 10.82 -5.77 1.18
CA SER A 76 11.52 -6.79 0.40
C SER A 76 11.77 -8.12 1.14
N VAL A 77 11.50 -8.21 2.45
CA VAL A 77 11.73 -9.41 3.27
C VAL A 77 10.46 -10.24 3.39
N ILE A 78 9.34 -9.60 3.74
CA ILE A 78 8.04 -10.27 3.91
C ILE A 78 7.17 -10.21 2.64
N GLY A 79 7.61 -9.47 1.63
CA GLY A 79 6.82 -9.23 0.42
C GLY A 79 5.65 -8.30 0.68
N VAL A 80 4.47 -8.71 0.23
CA VAL A 80 3.22 -7.97 0.38
C VAL A 80 2.29 -8.70 1.35
N VAL A 81 1.84 -8.00 2.37
CA VAL A 81 0.92 -8.54 3.38
C VAL A 81 -0.37 -7.72 3.39
N LEU A 82 -1.50 -8.39 3.15
CA LEU A 82 -2.83 -7.80 3.29
C LEU A 82 -3.17 -7.65 4.78
N VAL A 83 -3.56 -6.44 5.17
CA VAL A 83 -4.02 -6.10 6.52
C VAL A 83 -5.52 -6.38 6.61
N ARG A 84 -5.89 -7.28 7.53
CA ARG A 84 -7.28 -7.71 7.73
C ARG A 84 -8.02 -6.95 8.81
N ASN A 85 -7.30 -6.34 9.74
CA ASN A 85 -7.87 -5.56 10.83
C ASN A 85 -6.97 -4.35 11.11
N PHE A 86 -7.60 -3.20 11.34
CA PHE A 86 -6.92 -1.97 11.73
C PHE A 86 -7.74 -1.27 12.81
N ALA A 87 -7.10 -0.97 13.95
CA ALA A 87 -7.73 -0.31 15.10
C ALA A 87 -9.04 -0.99 15.56
N GLY A 88 -9.10 -2.33 15.52
CA GLY A 88 -10.27 -3.10 15.91
C GLY A 88 -11.38 -3.16 14.86
N GLN A 89 -11.19 -2.54 13.69
CA GLN A 89 -12.10 -2.61 12.56
C GLN A 89 -11.58 -3.58 11.52
N ASP A 90 -12.46 -4.48 11.06
CA ASP A 90 -12.13 -5.39 9.96
C ASP A 90 -12.07 -4.62 8.65
N LEU A 91 -11.02 -4.90 7.88
CA LEU A 91 -10.79 -4.28 6.58
C LEU A 91 -11.17 -5.24 5.46
N PRO A 92 -11.65 -4.70 4.32
CA PRO A 92 -11.94 -5.49 3.15
C PRO A 92 -10.68 -6.16 2.62
N ALA A 93 -10.89 -7.33 2.02
CA ALA A 93 -9.83 -8.20 1.55
C ALA A 93 -10.05 -8.55 0.09
N ASP A 94 -9.77 -7.58 -0.77
CA ASP A 94 -9.71 -7.76 -2.21
C ASP A 94 -8.40 -8.48 -2.60
N ASP A 95 -8.50 -9.43 -3.51
CA ASP A 95 -7.41 -10.21 -4.10
C ASP A 95 -6.70 -9.47 -5.25
N GLY A 96 -7.06 -8.21 -5.51
CA GLY A 96 -6.46 -7.37 -6.56
C GLY A 96 -4.93 -7.26 -6.59
N LEU A 97 -4.22 -7.58 -5.50
CA LEU A 97 -2.74 -7.63 -5.46
C LEU A 97 -2.14 -9.03 -5.68
N ALA A 98 -2.94 -10.09 -5.53
CA ALA A 98 -2.49 -11.47 -5.68
C ALA A 98 -2.02 -11.80 -7.11
N THR A 99 -2.41 -10.99 -8.09
CA THR A 99 -2.05 -11.15 -9.52
C THR A 99 -0.89 -10.24 -9.96
N ILE A 100 -0.31 -9.45 -9.04
CA ILE A 100 0.62 -8.37 -9.37
C ILE A 100 2.01 -8.62 -8.80
N PHE A 101 2.13 -9.33 -7.69
CA PHE A 101 3.41 -9.67 -7.07
C PHE A 101 3.64 -11.19 -7.11
N ASN A 102 4.62 -11.63 -7.90
CA ASN A 102 5.24 -12.93 -7.74
C ASN A 102 6.61 -12.72 -7.05
N PRO A 103 6.89 -13.34 -5.89
CA PRO A 103 8.18 -13.20 -5.21
C PRO A 103 9.39 -13.51 -6.08
N PHE A 104 9.22 -14.33 -7.13
CA PHE A 104 10.28 -14.66 -8.08
C PHE A 104 10.64 -13.52 -9.03
N ASP A 105 9.79 -12.50 -9.20
CA ASP A 105 10.06 -11.35 -10.08
C ASP A 105 11.13 -10.38 -9.50
N LEU A 106 11.58 -10.61 -8.26
CA LEU A 106 12.66 -9.83 -7.61
C LEU A 106 14.06 -10.42 -7.83
N LEU A 107 14.17 -11.56 -8.53
CA LEU A 107 15.42 -12.30 -8.73
C LEU A 107 16.07 -12.06 -10.09
N GLU A 108 15.50 -11.18 -10.93
CA GLU A 108 16.06 -10.77 -12.22
C GLU A 108 16.99 -9.55 -12.12
#